data_AF-A0A1R4HSQ5-F1
#
_entry.id   AF-A0A1R4HSQ5-F1
#
_cell.length_a   1.000
_cell.length_b   1.000
_cell.length_c   1.000
_cell.angle_alpha   90.00
_cell.angle_beta   90.00
_cell.angle_gamma   90.00
#
_symmetry.space_group_name_H-M   'P 1'
#
loop_
_entity.id
_entity.type
_entity.pdbx_description
1 polymer ?
#
loop_
_entity_poly.entity_id
_entity_poly.type
_entity_poly.pdbx_seq_one_letter_code
_entity_poly.pdbx_strand_id
1 'polypeptide(L)'
;MCRTEAALGPLSWGIKDSLIAYVLGMSDGSVRLAPPAAQTPTGFRFAPDPTAVQAPTDAPHTLRFAGTVTLQGHGGMLRIEIADPWLVAPAVAPDGTGDAEAAAPWQLTIHDPFEPGERLVFAEIDRVEEGPDGTLNCVGTRLAADGADLFFAGPYSRGTLLHNPVVAPADRRA
;
A
#
# COMPACT_ATOMS: atom_id res chain seq x y z
N MET A 1 21.63 26.36 5.15
CA MET A 1 20.93 25.40 6.02
C MET A 1 20.55 24.22 5.15
N CYS A 2 21.24 23.08 5.28
CA CYS A 2 20.90 21.88 4.52
C CYS A 2 19.69 21.25 5.21
N ARG A 3 18.51 21.23 4.57
CA ARG A 3 17.37 20.44 5.06
C ARG A 3 17.73 18.98 4.84
N THR A 4 17.95 18.23 5.91
CA THR A 4 18.08 16.77 5.84
C THR A 4 16.76 16.20 5.34
N GLU A 5 16.77 15.47 4.23
CA GLU A 5 15.62 14.68 3.79
C GLU A 5 15.21 13.74 4.94
N ALA A 6 13.93 13.75 5.31
CA ALA A 6 13.42 12.77 6.27
C ALA A 6 13.41 11.40 5.57
N ALA A 7 14.22 10.46 6.07
CA ALA A 7 14.16 9.09 5.59
C ALA A 7 12.80 8.47 5.95
N LEU A 8 12.23 7.65 5.08
CA LEU A 8 10.98 6.93 5.32
C LEU A 8 11.31 5.58 5.99
N GLY A 9 10.51 5.12 6.95
CA GLY A 9 10.61 3.75 7.47
C GLY A 9 9.78 2.76 6.65
N PRO A 10 9.86 1.45 6.91
CA PRO A 10 9.14 0.41 6.16
C PRO A 10 7.61 0.47 6.33
N LEU A 11 6.88 0.04 5.28
CA LEU A 11 5.45 -0.24 5.33
C LEU A 11 5.21 -1.66 5.84
N SER A 12 4.38 -1.81 6.86
CA SER A 12 3.87 -3.10 7.35
C SER A 12 2.39 -3.24 7.01
N TRP A 13 1.99 -4.38 6.44
CA TRP A 13 0.62 -4.58 6.01
C TRP A 13 0.22 -6.06 5.98
N GLY A 14 -0.90 -6.39 6.62
CA GLY A 14 -1.46 -7.74 6.62
C GLY A 14 -2.34 -8.07 5.42
N ILE A 15 -2.60 -7.10 4.53
CA ILE A 15 -3.52 -7.21 3.38
C ILE A 15 -4.96 -7.52 3.81
N LYS A 16 -5.28 -8.77 4.10
CA LYS A 16 -6.59 -9.24 4.59
C LYS A 16 -6.49 -10.70 5.05
N ASP A 17 -6.74 -10.98 6.34
CA ASP A 17 -6.60 -12.34 6.89
C ASP A 17 -7.40 -13.40 6.13
N SER A 18 -8.68 -13.13 5.85
CA SER A 18 -9.53 -14.09 5.12
C SER A 18 -8.99 -14.43 3.72
N LEU A 19 -8.33 -13.49 3.03
CA LEU A 19 -7.72 -13.75 1.72
C LEU A 19 -6.48 -14.63 1.88
N ILE A 20 -5.60 -14.29 2.83
CA ILE A 20 -4.40 -15.08 3.10
C ILE A 20 -4.76 -16.49 3.55
N ALA A 21 -5.71 -16.64 4.46
CA ALA A 21 -6.20 -17.93 4.95
C ALA A 21 -6.85 -18.76 3.83
N TYR A 22 -7.65 -18.13 2.97
CA TYR A 22 -8.23 -18.79 1.81
C TYR A 22 -7.15 -19.32 0.87
N VAL A 23 -6.16 -18.48 0.54
CA VAL A 23 -5.03 -18.85 -0.31
C VAL A 23 -4.27 -20.02 0.29
N LEU A 24 -3.85 -19.94 1.54
CA LEU A 24 -3.05 -20.99 2.19
C LEU A 24 -3.85 -22.27 2.51
N GLY A 25 -5.18 -22.21 2.49
CA GLY A 25 -6.05 -23.37 2.68
C GLY A 25 -6.19 -24.26 1.44
N MET A 26 -5.82 -23.77 0.26
CA MET A 26 -5.85 -24.55 -0.99
C MET A 26 -4.63 -25.48 -1.09
N SER A 27 -4.81 -26.64 -1.71
CA SER A 27 -3.74 -27.62 -1.91
C SER A 27 -2.59 -27.11 -2.78
N ASP A 28 -2.88 -26.19 -3.71
CA ASP A 28 -1.93 -25.53 -4.59
C ASP A 28 -1.69 -24.05 -4.23
N GLY A 29 -2.28 -23.62 -3.12
CA GLY A 29 -2.25 -22.24 -2.67
C GLY A 29 -0.90 -21.85 -2.08
N SER A 30 -0.43 -20.63 -2.36
CA SER A 30 0.82 -20.16 -1.79
C SER A 30 0.96 -18.65 -1.77
N VAL A 31 1.82 -18.18 -0.87
CA VAL A 31 2.31 -16.80 -0.80
C VAL A 31 3.80 -16.81 -1.16
N ARG A 32 4.20 -16.02 -2.15
CA ARG A 32 5.59 -15.86 -2.56
C ARG A 32 6.03 -14.42 -2.35
N LEU A 33 7.29 -14.24 -1.99
CA LEU A 33 7.89 -12.95 -1.73
C LEU A 33 9.05 -12.70 -2.69
N ALA A 34 9.10 -11.50 -3.25
CA ALA A 34 10.30 -10.98 -3.91
C ALA A 34 10.89 -9.85 -3.04
N PRO A 35 12.20 -9.88 -2.74
CA PRO A 35 12.86 -8.81 -1.99
C PRO A 35 12.65 -7.43 -2.64
N PRO A 36 12.65 -6.35 -1.84
CA PRO A 36 12.91 -6.32 -0.40
C PRO A 36 11.68 -6.63 0.47
N ALA A 37 10.59 -7.18 -0.08
CA ALA A 37 9.47 -7.64 0.74
C ALA A 37 9.88 -8.80 1.65
N ALA A 38 9.37 -8.79 2.87
CA ALA A 38 9.63 -9.82 3.88
C ALA A 38 8.36 -10.18 4.64
N GLN A 39 8.26 -11.44 5.09
CA GLN A 39 7.19 -11.86 5.99
C GLN A 39 7.46 -11.35 7.40
N THR A 40 6.38 -10.99 8.11
CA THR A 40 6.39 -10.64 9.53
C THR A 40 5.39 -11.53 10.28
N PRO A 41 5.40 -11.53 11.63
CA PRO A 41 4.40 -12.27 12.40
C PRO A 41 2.95 -11.82 12.15
N THR A 42 2.74 -10.60 11.66
CA THR A 42 1.42 -9.97 11.48
C THR A 42 1.10 -9.65 10.02
N GLY A 43 1.91 -10.11 9.06
CA GLY A 43 1.70 -9.84 7.64
C GLY A 43 3.00 -9.75 6.85
N PHE A 44 3.13 -8.65 6.11
CA PHE A 44 4.25 -8.38 5.22
C PHE A 44 4.88 -7.03 5.52
N ARG A 45 6.17 -6.90 5.20
CA ARG A 45 6.93 -5.66 5.28
C ARG A 45 7.47 -5.32 3.89
N PHE A 46 7.28 -4.09 3.45
CA PHE A 46 7.86 -3.52 2.24
C PHE A 46 8.87 -2.43 2.63
N ALA A 47 10.08 -2.48 2.08
CA ALA A 47 11.11 -1.50 2.39
C ALA A 47 10.85 -0.19 1.65
N PRO A 48 11.29 0.97 2.15
CA PRO A 48 11.29 2.21 1.37
C PRO A 48 12.01 2.02 0.04
N ASP A 49 11.49 2.61 -1.04
CA ASP A 49 12.17 2.64 -2.33
C ASP A 49 13.40 3.56 -2.24
N PRO A 50 14.63 3.03 -2.38
CA PRO A 50 15.86 3.82 -2.25
C PRO A 50 16.08 4.80 -3.41
N THR A 51 15.34 4.65 -4.51
CA THR A 51 15.43 5.53 -5.70
C THR A 51 14.46 6.70 -5.64
N ALA A 52 13.52 6.68 -4.70
CA ALA A 52 12.57 7.75 -4.51
C ALA A 52 13.27 8.97 -3.88
N VAL A 53 13.46 10.03 -4.66
CA VAL A 53 13.72 11.37 -4.09
C VAL A 53 12.46 11.77 -3.32
N GLN A 54 12.52 11.70 -1.99
CA GLN A 54 11.43 12.18 -1.14
C GLN A 54 11.39 13.70 -1.34
N ALA A 55 10.41 14.18 -2.10
CA ALA A 55 10.32 15.59 -2.47
C ALA A 55 10.36 16.47 -1.21
N PRO A 56 10.95 17.69 -1.28
CA PRO A 56 10.82 18.68 -0.23
C PRO A 56 9.33 18.88 0.10
N THR A 57 9.06 19.23 1.36
CA THR A 57 7.78 19.19 2.11
C THR A 57 6.51 19.80 1.44
N ASP A 58 6.59 20.33 0.22
CA ASP A 58 5.54 21.12 -0.45
C ASP A 58 5.09 20.57 -1.83
N ALA A 59 5.24 19.28 -2.14
CA ALA A 59 4.68 18.66 -3.35
C ALA A 59 4.15 17.22 -3.07
N PRO A 60 3.05 16.77 -3.71
CA PRO A 60 2.13 15.78 -3.14
C PRO A 60 2.79 14.46 -2.74
N HIS A 61 2.51 14.07 -1.49
CA HIS A 61 3.18 13.04 -0.69
C HIS A 61 2.95 11.63 -1.24
N THR A 62 3.77 11.22 -2.21
CA THR A 62 3.86 9.81 -2.60
C THR A 62 4.93 9.11 -1.76
N LEU A 63 4.51 8.22 -0.88
CA LEU A 63 5.41 7.35 -0.12
C LEU A 63 5.60 6.06 -0.93
N ARG A 64 6.84 5.82 -1.36
CA ARG A 64 7.18 4.69 -2.24
C ARG A 64 7.86 3.58 -1.46
N PHE A 65 7.33 2.37 -1.64
CA PHE A 65 7.90 1.16 -1.07
C PHE A 65 8.21 0.16 -2.20
N ALA A 66 9.13 -0.76 -1.90
CA ALA A 66 9.61 -1.77 -2.83
C ALA A 66 9.39 -3.18 -2.29
N GLY A 67 9.30 -4.13 -3.20
CA GLY A 67 9.16 -5.56 -2.96
C GLY A 67 7.79 -6.08 -3.38
N THR A 68 7.69 -7.40 -3.48
CA THR A 68 6.50 -8.05 -4.04
C THR A 68 5.95 -9.13 -3.11
N VAL A 69 4.63 -9.14 -2.93
CA VAL A 69 3.88 -10.25 -2.37
C VAL A 69 2.98 -10.81 -3.47
N THR A 70 3.16 -12.08 -3.84
CA THR A 70 2.30 -12.77 -4.80
C THR A 70 1.47 -13.83 -4.09
N LEU A 71 0.14 -13.69 -4.17
CA LEU A 71 -0.84 -14.68 -3.72
C LEU A 71 -1.28 -15.50 -4.93
N GLN A 72 -1.22 -16.82 -4.85
CA GLN A 72 -1.60 -17.69 -5.97
C GLN A 72 -2.35 -18.95 -5.54
N GLY A 73 -3.23 -19.45 -6.40
CA GLY A 73 -3.97 -20.72 -6.25
C GLY A 73 -4.79 -21.04 -7.51
N HIS A 74 -5.60 -22.10 -7.46
CA HIS A 74 -6.46 -22.54 -8.58
C HIS A 74 -5.73 -22.75 -9.90
N GLY A 75 -4.61 -23.46 -9.88
CA GLY A 75 -3.79 -23.70 -11.07
C GLY A 75 -3.19 -22.43 -11.67
N GLY A 76 -3.07 -21.37 -10.87
CA GLY A 76 -2.58 -20.06 -11.31
C GLY A 76 -3.67 -19.11 -11.80
N MET A 77 -4.95 -19.53 -11.84
CA MET A 77 -6.06 -18.64 -12.20
C MET A 77 -6.27 -17.53 -11.17
N LEU A 78 -6.10 -17.86 -9.87
CA LEU A 78 -5.97 -16.82 -8.85
C LEU A 78 -4.51 -16.42 -8.79
N ARG A 79 -4.22 -15.18 -9.21
CA ARG A 79 -2.91 -14.54 -9.02
C ARG A 79 -3.12 -13.07 -8.68
N ILE A 80 -2.81 -12.70 -7.44
CA ILE A 80 -2.78 -11.31 -7.00
C ILE A 80 -1.35 -10.95 -6.67
N GLU A 81 -0.80 -9.97 -7.38
CA GLU A 81 0.56 -9.51 -7.18
C GLU A 81 0.54 -8.08 -6.64
N ILE A 82 0.99 -7.91 -5.40
CA ILE A 82 1.16 -6.61 -4.76
C ILE A 82 2.64 -6.27 -4.87
N ALA A 83 2.98 -5.57 -5.95
CA ALA A 83 4.35 -5.16 -6.24
C ALA A 83 4.53 -3.66 -5.99
N ASP A 84 5.60 -3.32 -5.28
CA ASP A 84 6.06 -1.96 -4.97
C ASP A 84 4.91 -1.03 -4.56
N PRO A 85 4.21 -1.31 -3.44
CA PRO A 85 3.03 -0.54 -3.06
C PRO A 85 3.40 0.92 -2.76
N TRP A 86 2.63 1.88 -3.26
CA TRP A 86 2.84 3.31 -2.97
C TRP A 86 1.61 3.91 -2.31
N LEU A 87 1.81 4.77 -1.31
CA LEU A 87 0.74 5.58 -0.72
C LEU A 87 0.78 6.97 -1.36
N VAL A 88 -0.30 7.38 -2.02
CA VAL A 88 -0.41 8.65 -2.74
C VAL A 88 -1.40 9.53 -2.00
N ALA A 89 -0.93 10.67 -1.51
CA ALA A 89 -1.80 11.68 -0.91
C ALA A 89 -2.79 12.25 -1.92
N PRO A 90 -4.01 12.59 -1.48
CA PRO A 90 -4.95 13.32 -2.32
C PRO A 90 -4.36 14.67 -2.73
N ALA A 91 -4.72 15.14 -3.94
CA ALA A 91 -4.36 16.47 -4.37
C ALA A 91 -5.02 17.52 -3.47
N VAL A 92 -4.22 18.45 -2.94
CA VAL A 92 -4.74 19.64 -2.26
C VAL A 92 -5.09 20.68 -3.33
N ALA A 93 -6.28 21.28 -3.26
CA ALA A 93 -6.67 22.35 -4.16
C ALA A 93 -5.64 23.52 -4.06
N PRO A 94 -5.22 24.11 -5.18
CA PRO A 94 -4.12 25.10 -5.21
C PRO A 94 -4.39 26.39 -4.43
N ASP A 95 -5.63 26.66 -4.04
CA ASP A 95 -6.04 27.81 -3.23
C ASP A 95 -6.21 27.48 -1.73
N GLY A 96 -5.98 26.22 -1.32
CA GLY A 96 -6.17 25.77 0.05
C GLY A 96 -7.62 25.79 0.54
N THR A 97 -8.61 26.00 -0.35
CA THR A 97 -10.03 26.14 -0.01
C THR A 97 -10.83 24.83 -0.09
N GLY A 98 -10.16 23.69 -0.25
CA GLY A 98 -10.84 22.40 -0.24
C GLY A 98 -11.54 22.17 1.10
N ASP A 99 -12.85 21.87 1.05
CA ASP A 99 -13.58 21.43 2.23
C ASP A 99 -12.87 20.20 2.82
N ALA A 100 -12.36 20.31 4.05
CA ALA A 100 -11.65 19.21 4.71
C ALA A 100 -12.51 17.93 4.83
N GLU A 101 -13.83 18.06 4.77
CA GLU A 101 -14.80 16.95 4.75
C GLU A 101 -14.99 16.30 3.36
N ALA A 102 -14.60 16.97 2.28
CA ALA A 102 -14.72 16.48 0.91
C ALA A 102 -13.37 16.09 0.27
N ALA A 103 -12.30 16.05 1.07
CA ALA A 103 -10.98 15.64 0.61
C ALA A 103 -11.04 14.22 0.02
N ALA A 104 -10.47 14.04 -1.17
CA ALA A 104 -10.34 12.72 -1.79
C ALA A 104 -9.56 11.78 -0.85
N PRO A 105 -9.82 10.46 -0.88
CA PRO A 105 -9.05 9.52 -0.07
C PRO A 105 -7.59 9.45 -0.53
N TRP A 106 -6.72 9.00 0.36
CA TRP A 106 -5.41 8.51 -0.03
C TRP A 106 -5.56 7.27 -0.91
N GLN A 107 -4.63 7.07 -1.83
CA GLN A 107 -4.62 5.89 -2.69
C GLN A 107 -3.44 4.99 -2.35
N LEU A 108 -3.68 3.69 -2.20
CA LEU A 108 -2.65 2.66 -2.22
C LEU A 108 -2.60 2.08 -3.63
N THR A 109 -1.52 2.35 -4.34
CA THR A 109 -1.31 1.87 -5.71
C THR A 109 -0.29 0.75 -5.76
N ILE A 110 -0.40 -0.12 -6.74
CA ILE A 110 0.57 -1.18 -7.07
C ILE A 110 0.92 -1.10 -8.56
N HIS A 111 1.92 -1.83 -9.04
CA HIS A 111 2.09 -2.00 -10.50
C HIS A 111 0.85 -2.62 -11.11
N ASP A 112 0.41 -2.09 -12.25
CA ASP A 112 -0.69 -2.68 -13.00
C ASP A 112 -0.21 -4.00 -13.66
N PRO A 113 -0.87 -5.14 -13.37
CA PRO A 113 -0.46 -6.43 -13.95
C PRO A 113 -0.81 -6.57 -15.44
N PHE A 114 -1.67 -5.71 -15.99
CA PHE A 114 -2.13 -5.73 -17.37
C PHE A 114 -1.51 -4.61 -18.22
N GLU A 115 -1.07 -3.52 -17.59
CA GLU A 115 -0.45 -2.36 -18.26
C GLU A 115 0.96 -2.09 -17.72
N PRO A 116 2.02 -2.68 -18.32
CA PRO A 116 3.38 -2.52 -17.83
C PRO A 116 3.85 -1.05 -17.76
N GLY A 117 4.30 -0.64 -16.58
CA GLY A 117 4.76 0.73 -16.32
C GLY A 117 3.68 1.65 -15.76
N GLU A 118 2.41 1.24 -15.83
CA GLU A 118 1.30 1.94 -15.18
C GLU A 118 1.09 1.43 -13.75
N ARG A 119 0.31 2.20 -12.99
CA ARG A 119 -0.04 1.87 -11.61
C ARG A 119 -1.55 1.77 -11.44
N LEU A 120 -1.97 0.68 -10.83
CA LEU A 120 -3.36 0.40 -10.51
C LEU A 120 -3.69 0.91 -9.11
N VAL A 121 -4.83 1.58 -8.94
CA VAL A 121 -5.35 1.96 -7.61
C VAL A 121 -5.93 0.71 -6.94
N PHE A 122 -5.15 0.08 -6.07
CA PHE A 122 -5.57 -1.16 -5.42
C PHE A 122 -6.55 -0.89 -4.29
N ALA A 123 -6.27 0.13 -3.47
CA ALA A 123 -7.11 0.48 -2.34
C ALA A 123 -7.21 2.00 -2.13
N GLU A 124 -8.31 2.41 -1.52
CA GLU A 124 -8.54 3.74 -0.98
C GLU A 124 -8.31 3.70 0.54
N ILE A 125 -7.74 4.77 1.08
CA ILE A 125 -7.46 4.95 2.51
C ILE A 125 -8.12 6.26 2.94
N ASP A 126 -9.04 6.19 3.89
CA ASP A 126 -9.81 7.36 4.34
C ASP A 126 -8.88 8.47 4.86
N ARG A 127 -7.84 8.09 5.62
CA ARG A 127 -6.86 9.04 6.17
C ARG A 127 -5.55 8.35 6.61
N VAL A 128 -4.51 9.16 6.72
CA VAL A 128 -3.21 8.78 7.30
C VAL A 128 -2.94 9.69 8.50
N GLU A 129 -2.73 9.09 9.68
CA GLU A 129 -2.51 9.80 10.94
C GLU A 129 -1.07 9.59 11.42
N GLU A 130 -0.34 10.68 11.66
CA GLU A 130 1.01 10.62 12.25
C GLU A 130 0.93 10.48 13.78
N GLY A 131 1.56 9.43 14.29
CA GLY A 131 1.70 9.16 15.72
C GLY A 131 2.84 9.98 16.36
N PRO A 132 2.89 10.04 17.70
CA PRO A 132 3.88 10.84 18.43
C PRO A 132 5.34 10.38 18.24
N ASP A 133 5.54 9.14 17.78
CA ASP A 133 6.83 8.54 17.45
C ASP A 133 7.22 8.71 15.97
N GLY A 134 6.37 9.35 15.16
CA GLY A 134 6.54 9.50 13.72
C GLY A 134 6.04 8.30 12.90
N THR A 135 5.33 7.35 13.52
CA THR A 135 4.65 6.27 12.80
C THR A 135 3.46 6.83 12.02
N LEU A 136 3.31 6.47 10.75
CA LEU A 136 2.12 6.82 9.96
C LEU A 136 1.12 5.66 9.98
N ASN A 137 -0.08 5.92 10.51
CA ASN A 137 -1.15 4.95 10.63
C ASN A 137 -2.21 5.23 9.56
N CYS A 138 -2.38 4.31 8.61
CA CYS A 138 -3.50 4.39 7.68
C CYS A 138 -4.79 3.99 8.42
N VAL A 139 -5.91 4.61 8.07
CA VAL A 139 -7.22 4.30 8.66
C VAL A 139 -8.25 4.15 7.56
N GLY A 140 -9.10 3.14 7.69
CA GLY A 140 -10.25 2.94 6.78
C GLY A 140 -9.89 2.32 5.44
N THR A 141 -8.83 1.52 5.36
CA THR A 141 -8.36 0.94 4.09
C THR A 141 -9.41 0.03 3.46
N ARG A 142 -9.80 0.34 2.24
CA ARG A 142 -10.84 -0.35 1.47
C ARG A 142 -10.38 -0.63 0.05
N LEU A 143 -10.77 -1.79 -0.47
CA LEU A 143 -10.49 -2.14 -1.85
C LEU A 143 -11.14 -1.12 -2.80
N ALA A 144 -10.36 -0.60 -3.74
CA ALA A 144 -10.85 0.30 -4.78
C ALA A 144 -11.61 -0.48 -5.87
N ALA A 145 -12.16 0.22 -6.86
CA ALA A 145 -12.80 -0.44 -8.00
C ALA A 145 -11.81 -1.31 -8.77
N ASP A 146 -10.70 -0.73 -9.23
CA ASP A 146 -9.69 -1.42 -10.03
C ASP A 146 -9.05 -2.58 -9.25
N GLY A 147 -8.79 -2.39 -7.95
CA GLY A 147 -8.32 -3.47 -7.07
C GLY A 147 -9.32 -4.62 -6.92
N ALA A 148 -10.62 -4.34 -6.95
CA ALA A 148 -11.67 -5.36 -6.90
C ALA A 148 -11.76 -6.17 -8.19
N ASP A 149 -11.51 -5.52 -9.34
CA ASP A 149 -11.55 -6.18 -10.65
C ASP A 149 -10.48 -7.29 -10.78
N LEU A 150 -9.37 -7.18 -10.05
CA LEU A 150 -8.34 -8.23 -9.95
C LEU A 150 -8.87 -9.56 -9.37
N PHE A 151 -10.01 -9.55 -8.68
CA PHE A 151 -10.61 -10.74 -8.09
C PHE A 151 -11.71 -11.38 -8.96
N PHE A 152 -11.87 -10.95 -10.22
CA PHE A 152 -12.74 -11.57 -11.26
C PHE A 152 -14.15 -11.97 -10.76
N ALA A 153 -14.96 -10.97 -10.36
CA ALA A 153 -16.31 -11.16 -9.78
C ALA A 153 -16.36 -12.10 -8.55
N GLY A 154 -15.23 -12.29 -7.88
CA GLY A 154 -15.11 -13.02 -6.62
C GLY A 154 -15.74 -12.29 -5.43
N PRO A 155 -15.52 -12.78 -4.20
CA PRO A 155 -16.19 -12.27 -3.00
C PRO A 155 -15.72 -10.88 -2.55
N TYR A 156 -14.73 -10.28 -3.22
CA TYR A 156 -14.15 -9.00 -2.87
C TYR A 156 -14.56 -7.95 -3.90
N SER A 157 -15.50 -7.10 -3.50
CA SER A 157 -15.98 -5.95 -4.27
C SER A 157 -15.33 -4.66 -3.78
N ARG A 158 -15.47 -3.57 -4.55
CA ARG A 158 -15.17 -2.21 -4.09
C ARG A 158 -15.76 -1.98 -2.70
N GLY A 159 -14.99 -1.34 -1.82
CA GLY A 159 -15.38 -1.04 -0.45
C GLY A 159 -15.12 -2.18 0.55
N THR A 160 -14.66 -3.35 0.08
CA THR A 160 -14.24 -4.44 0.96
C THR A 160 -13.15 -3.96 1.91
N LEU A 161 -13.36 -4.16 3.22
CA LEU A 161 -12.36 -3.80 4.23
C LEU A 161 -11.09 -4.63 4.08
N LEU A 162 -9.96 -3.92 4.09
CA LEU A 162 -8.61 -4.46 4.13
C LEU A 162 -7.98 -4.12 5.48
N HIS A 163 -6.87 -4.77 5.81
CA HIS A 163 -6.04 -4.33 6.93
C HIS A 163 -5.46 -2.95 6.65
N ASN A 164 -5.30 -2.16 7.70
CA ASN A 164 -4.67 -0.86 7.59
C ASN A 164 -3.15 -1.00 7.50
N PRO A 165 -2.50 -0.42 6.48
CA PRO A 165 -1.04 -0.32 6.46
C PRO A 165 -0.52 0.61 7.56
N VAL A 166 0.69 0.32 8.04
CA VAL A 166 1.41 1.15 9.02
C VAL A 166 2.81 1.41 8.49
N VAL A 167 3.23 2.67 8.44
CA VAL A 167 4.61 3.04 8.06
C VAL A 167 5.37 3.38 9.33
N ALA A 168 6.45 2.63 9.59
CA ALA A 168 7.32 2.94 10.72
C ALA A 168 8.06 4.27 10.49
N PRO A 169 8.50 4.97 11.57
CA PRO A 169 9.35 6.13 11.42
C PRO A 169 10.69 5.75 10.78
N ALA A 170 11.39 6.73 10.23
CA ALA A 170 12.78 6.58 9.83
C ALA A 170 13.61 6.02 10.99
N ASP A 171 14.52 5.09 10.70
CA ASP A 171 15.60 4.76 11.64
C ASP A 171 16.47 6.01 11.82
N ARG A 172 16.22 6.79 12.88
CA ARG A 172 17.14 7.83 13.34
C ARG A 172 18.36 7.14 13.96
N ARG A 173 19.31 6.72 13.13
CA ARG A 173 20.64 6.40 13.64
C ARG A 173 21.23 7.69 14.20
N ALA A 174 21.42 7.70 15.53
CA ALA A 174 22.14 8.73 16.26
C ALA A 174 23.64 8.75 15.89
#